data_AF-A0A0X3XPT4-F1
#
_entry.id   AF-A0A0X3XPT4-F1
#
_cell.length_a   1.000
_cell.length_b   1.000
_cell.length_c   1.000
_cell.angle_alpha   90.00
_cell.angle_beta   90.00
_cell.angle_gamma   90.00
#
_symmetry.space_group_name_H-M   'P 1'
#
loop_
_entity.id
_entity.type
_entity.pdbx_description
1 polymer ?
#
loop_
_entity_poly.entity_id
_entity_poly.type
_entity_poly.pdbx_seq_one_letter_code
_entity_poly.pdbx_strand_id
1 'polypeptide(L)'
;MTGVEHEPANERYAYSRTALARLALSDELRELADRAAAGVPTTNDMWAQPGEVVGDALDLVHQAQEALVRAVIYERQKHTSWEAIGEQLNMKRQSAHEKYRDAVAEWQLALQEPHYPAPSGAPVRGLRLHEAAYAPTTAGARLDAWVHEHIPAQRETEHPVTGHLPALSTAEEMVQVLDALNHLYGDSRTPPDPKARARVIERKAALLDRIAVEQGRPEAAQQAEEARALAAQLHAEAAQAPD
;
A
#
# COMPACT_ATOMS: atom_id res chain seq x y z
N MET A 1 8.41 -2.81 29.18
CA MET A 1 7.93 -3.46 27.95
C MET A 1 8.49 -2.67 26.80
N THR A 2 9.52 -3.20 26.16
CA THR A 2 10.24 -2.59 25.05
C THR A 2 9.27 -2.43 23.89
N GLY A 3 8.85 -1.20 23.62
CA GLY A 3 8.13 -0.86 22.39
C GLY A 3 9.04 -1.21 21.23
N VAL A 4 8.76 -2.32 20.57
CA VAL A 4 9.27 -2.57 19.23
C VAL A 4 8.73 -1.40 18.43
N GLU A 5 9.58 -0.46 18.03
CA GLU A 5 9.23 0.57 17.07
C GLU A 5 8.60 -0.15 15.88
N HIS A 6 7.28 -0.04 15.76
CA HIS A 6 6.53 -0.57 14.63
C HIS A 6 6.93 0.31 13.45
N GLU A 7 8.00 -0.06 12.75
CA GLU A 7 8.38 0.62 11.52
C GLU A 7 7.25 0.38 10.51
N PRO A 8 6.52 1.43 10.08
CA PRO A 8 5.38 1.28 9.16
C PRO A 8 5.78 0.57 7.87
N ALA A 9 7.04 0.74 7.47
CA ALA A 9 7.62 0.09 6.31
C ALA A 9 7.60 -1.46 6.36
N ASN A 10 7.55 -2.07 7.55
CA ASN A 10 7.47 -3.52 7.71
C ASN A 10 6.03 -4.04 7.81
N GLU A 11 5.09 -3.22 8.27
CA GLU A 11 3.67 -3.59 8.38
C GLU A 11 3.09 -4.01 7.03
N ARG A 12 3.43 -3.29 5.96
CA ARG A 12 2.87 -3.55 4.62
C ARG A 12 3.11 -4.98 4.11
N TYR A 13 4.21 -5.62 4.51
CA TYR A 13 4.51 -7.00 4.14
C TYR A 13 3.66 -8.04 4.89
N ALA A 14 2.90 -7.62 5.90
CA ALA A 14 1.91 -8.46 6.56
C ALA A 14 0.53 -8.43 5.87
N TYR A 15 0.35 -7.59 4.85
CA TYR A 15 -0.90 -7.46 4.10
C TYR A 15 -0.74 -7.96 2.66
N SER A 16 -1.81 -8.53 2.11
CA SER A 16 -1.88 -8.84 0.68
C SER A 16 -1.86 -7.55 -0.14
N ARG A 17 -1.34 -7.60 -1.37
CA ARG A 17 -1.37 -6.41 -2.27
C ARG A 17 -2.80 -5.94 -2.51
N THR A 18 -3.74 -6.88 -2.54
CA THR A 18 -5.17 -6.63 -2.65
C THR A 18 -5.73 -5.92 -1.41
N ALA A 19 -5.33 -6.32 -0.20
CA ALA A 19 -5.73 -5.63 1.02
C ALA A 19 -5.20 -4.20 1.07
N LEU A 20 -3.93 -3.98 0.71
CA LEU A 20 -3.34 -2.64 0.63
C LEU A 20 -4.08 -1.75 -0.37
N ALA A 21 -4.41 -2.26 -1.55
CA ALA A 21 -5.20 -1.53 -2.54
C ALA A 21 -6.63 -1.24 -2.06
N ARG A 22 -7.24 -2.16 -1.30
CA ARG A 22 -8.57 -1.96 -0.70
C ARG A 22 -8.56 -0.85 0.35
N LEU A 23 -7.53 -0.80 1.19
CA LEU A 23 -7.34 0.25 2.20
C LEU A 23 -7.12 1.62 1.55
N ALA A 24 -6.26 1.70 0.52
CA ALA A 24 -6.08 2.93 -0.25
C ALA A 24 -7.41 3.41 -0.86
N LEU A 25 -8.19 2.52 -1.48
CA LEU A 25 -9.52 2.85 -1.99
C LEU A 25 -10.47 3.33 -0.89
N SER A 26 -10.51 2.65 0.27
CA SER A 26 -11.36 3.05 1.39
C SER A 26 -11.00 4.44 1.92
N ASP A 27 -9.72 4.79 1.96
CA ASP A 27 -9.26 6.10 2.45
C ASP A 27 -9.63 7.23 1.47
N GLU A 28 -9.45 7.04 0.16
CA GLU A 28 -9.92 8.02 -0.83
C GLU A 28 -11.44 8.21 -0.81
N LEU A 29 -12.20 7.12 -0.59
CA LEU A 29 -13.66 7.18 -0.46
C LEU A 29 -14.10 7.91 0.81
N ARG A 30 -13.40 7.68 1.93
CA ARG A 30 -13.59 8.43 3.17
C ARG A 30 -13.36 9.92 2.94
N GLU A 31 -12.22 10.29 2.35
CA GLU A 31 -11.91 11.70 2.07
C GLU A 31 -12.94 12.35 1.15
N LEU A 32 -13.38 11.64 0.11
CA LEU A 32 -14.44 12.12 -0.78
C LEU A 32 -15.75 12.35 -0.01
N ALA A 33 -16.13 11.42 0.86
CA ALA A 33 -17.34 11.56 1.68
C ALA A 33 -17.24 12.74 2.65
N ASP A 34 -16.10 12.90 3.34
CA ASP A 34 -15.86 14.01 4.27
C ASP A 34 -15.92 15.36 3.55
N ARG A 35 -15.28 15.49 2.39
CA ARG A 35 -15.31 16.71 1.57
C ARG A 35 -16.71 17.01 1.04
N ALA A 36 -17.42 15.99 0.55
CA ALA A 36 -18.78 16.16 0.05
C ALA A 36 -19.73 16.59 1.17
N ALA A 37 -19.60 16.00 2.37
CA ALA A 37 -20.38 16.37 3.54
C ALA A 37 -20.08 17.80 4.03
N ALA A 38 -18.81 18.22 3.98
CA ALA A 38 -18.39 19.57 4.36
C ALA A 38 -19.00 20.66 3.46
N GLY A 39 -19.34 20.33 2.21
CA GLY A 39 -20.00 21.25 1.27
C GLY A 39 -21.53 21.33 1.39
N VAL A 40 -22.16 20.57 2.29
CA VAL A 40 -23.63 20.58 2.46
C VAL A 40 -24.14 21.80 3.26
N PRO A 41 -23.52 22.20 4.39
CA PRO A 41 -24.00 23.34 5.17
C PRO A 41 -23.86 24.66 4.39
N THR A 42 -24.93 25.45 4.35
CA THR A 42 -24.97 26.77 3.69
C THR A 42 -24.47 27.92 4.59
N THR A 43 -23.93 27.59 5.77
CA THR A 43 -23.55 28.57 6.80
C THR A 43 -22.40 29.48 6.36
N ASN A 44 -21.63 29.07 5.36
CA ASN A 44 -20.44 29.79 4.88
C ASN A 44 -20.69 30.58 3.60
N ASP A 45 -21.83 30.39 2.93
CA ASP A 45 -22.15 30.97 1.61
C ASP A 45 -22.09 32.51 1.61
N MET A 46 -22.39 33.13 2.76
CA MET A 46 -22.37 34.60 2.91
C MET A 46 -20.96 35.21 2.82
N TRP A 47 -19.92 34.39 3.02
CA TRP A 47 -18.51 34.80 2.99
C TRP A 47 -17.75 34.26 1.78
N ALA A 48 -18.41 33.42 0.97
CA ALA A 48 -17.82 32.81 -0.21
C ALA A 48 -17.48 33.87 -1.26
N GLN A 49 -16.27 33.76 -1.84
CA GLN A 49 -15.84 34.58 -2.94
C GLN A 49 -16.53 34.15 -4.25
N PRO A 50 -16.68 35.07 -5.24
CA PRO A 50 -17.19 34.70 -6.55
C PRO A 50 -16.40 33.54 -7.17
N GLY A 51 -17.08 32.43 -7.47
CA GLY A 51 -16.49 31.24 -8.09
C GLY A 51 -15.95 30.18 -7.12
N GLU A 52 -15.90 30.45 -5.81
CA GLU A 52 -15.41 29.51 -4.80
C GLU A 52 -16.17 28.17 -4.83
N VAL A 53 -17.50 28.23 -4.82
CA VAL A 53 -18.38 27.03 -4.91
C VAL A 53 -18.13 26.19 -6.17
N VAL A 54 -17.77 26.83 -7.29
CA VAL A 54 -17.42 26.10 -8.52
C VAL A 54 -16.06 25.42 -8.38
N GLY A 55 -15.10 26.07 -7.71
CA GLY A 55 -13.80 25.48 -7.35
C GLY A 55 -13.98 24.25 -6.46
N ASP A 56 -14.76 24.37 -5.37
CA ASP A 56 -15.03 23.26 -4.45
C ASP A 56 -15.68 22.07 -5.16
N ALA A 57 -16.65 22.33 -6.05
CA ALA A 57 -17.28 21.30 -6.86
C ALA A 57 -16.30 20.62 -7.83
N LEU A 58 -15.37 21.39 -8.42
CA LEU A 58 -14.33 20.84 -9.29
C LEU A 58 -13.36 19.95 -8.50
N ASP A 59 -12.98 20.36 -7.30
CA ASP A 59 -12.11 19.56 -6.43
C ASP A 59 -12.77 18.24 -6.01
N LEU A 60 -14.08 18.22 -5.77
CA LEU A 60 -14.83 16.98 -5.57
C LEU A 60 -14.80 16.06 -6.79
N VAL A 61 -14.88 16.62 -8.01
CA VAL A 61 -14.76 15.83 -9.25
C VAL A 61 -13.36 15.22 -9.36
N HIS A 62 -12.30 15.99 -9.08
CA HIS A 62 -10.93 15.46 -9.08
C HIS A 62 -10.76 14.34 -8.04
N GLN A 63 -11.26 14.53 -6.82
CA GLN A 63 -11.20 13.52 -5.76
C GLN A 63 -11.97 12.24 -6.15
N ALA A 64 -13.13 12.37 -6.79
CA ALA A 64 -13.88 11.23 -7.30
C ALA A 64 -13.14 10.48 -8.42
N GLN A 65 -12.37 11.18 -9.24
CA GLN A 65 -11.51 10.56 -10.26
C GLN A 65 -10.35 9.79 -9.61
N GLU A 66 -9.73 10.31 -8.55
CA GLU A 66 -8.70 9.58 -7.79
C GLU A 66 -9.26 8.31 -7.14
N ALA A 67 -10.45 8.39 -6.52
CA ALA A 67 -11.14 7.20 -5.99
C ALA A 67 -11.41 6.15 -7.09
N LEU A 68 -11.79 6.58 -8.30
CA LEU A 68 -11.96 5.68 -9.43
C LEU A 68 -10.64 5.02 -9.86
N VAL A 69 -9.53 5.77 -9.87
CA VAL A 69 -8.20 5.21 -10.15
C VAL A 69 -7.84 4.13 -9.12
N ARG A 70 -8.08 4.37 -7.82
CA ARG A 70 -7.86 3.34 -6.78
C ARG A 70 -8.78 2.13 -6.95
N ALA A 71 -10.02 2.33 -7.38
CA ALA A 71 -10.93 1.21 -7.65
C ALA A 71 -10.41 0.32 -8.79
N VAL A 72 -9.90 0.92 -9.87
CA VAL A 72 -9.25 0.18 -10.95
C VAL A 72 -8.00 -0.56 -10.45
N ILE A 73 -7.16 0.07 -9.64
CA ILE A 73 -5.98 -0.59 -9.04
C ILE A 73 -6.41 -1.79 -8.19
N TYR A 74 -7.41 -1.64 -7.33
CA TYR A 74 -7.95 -2.73 -6.51
C TYR A 74 -8.47 -3.90 -7.34
N GLU A 75 -9.26 -3.63 -8.39
CA GLU A 75 -9.74 -4.68 -9.31
C GLU A 75 -8.58 -5.36 -10.04
N ARG A 76 -7.53 -4.62 -10.40
CA ARG A 76 -6.32 -5.21 -11.00
C ARG A 76 -5.53 -6.07 -10.02
N GLN A 77 -5.47 -5.73 -8.72
CA GLN A 77 -4.88 -6.62 -7.71
C GLN A 77 -5.69 -7.90 -7.52
N LYS A 78 -7.01 -7.85 -7.69
CA LYS A 78 -7.88 -9.04 -7.75
C LYS A 78 -7.78 -9.83 -9.06
N HIS A 79 -6.87 -9.44 -9.96
CA HIS A 79 -6.70 -10.02 -11.29
C HIS A 79 -7.90 -9.85 -12.25
N THR A 80 -8.82 -8.91 -11.98
CA THR A 80 -9.93 -8.60 -12.88
C THR A 80 -9.41 -8.12 -14.23
N SER A 81 -9.91 -8.69 -15.33
CA SER A 81 -9.42 -8.38 -16.68
C SER A 81 -9.74 -6.94 -17.10
N TRP A 82 -8.91 -6.39 -18.00
CA TRP A 82 -9.18 -5.08 -18.61
C TRP A 82 -10.49 -5.04 -19.41
N GLU A 83 -10.97 -6.20 -19.86
CA GLU A 83 -12.25 -6.30 -20.57
C GLU A 83 -13.42 -6.08 -19.62
N ALA A 84 -13.44 -6.76 -18.48
CA ALA A 84 -14.45 -6.57 -17.44
C ALA A 84 -14.42 -5.15 -16.84
N ILE A 85 -13.22 -4.59 -16.63
CA ILE A 85 -13.07 -3.19 -16.19
C ILE A 85 -13.61 -2.23 -17.26
N GLY A 86 -13.28 -2.46 -18.54
CA GLY A 86 -13.78 -1.64 -19.64
C GLY A 86 -15.31 -1.66 -19.72
N GLU A 87 -15.91 -2.85 -19.61
CA GLU A 87 -17.36 -3.03 -19.59
C GLU A 87 -18.03 -2.19 -18.49
N GLN A 88 -17.54 -2.27 -17.25
CA GLN A 88 -18.09 -1.47 -16.15
C GLN A 88 -17.92 0.05 -16.34
N LEU A 89 -16.85 0.45 -17.02
CA LEU A 89 -16.59 1.86 -17.32
C LEU A 89 -17.27 2.33 -18.62
N ASN A 90 -18.08 1.48 -19.27
CA ASN A 90 -18.69 1.74 -20.57
C ASN A 90 -17.66 2.16 -21.64
N MET A 91 -16.49 1.50 -21.66
CA MET A 91 -15.42 1.75 -22.61
C MET A 91 -14.79 0.46 -23.13
N LYS A 92 -14.09 0.53 -24.26
CA LYS A 92 -13.39 -0.63 -24.83
C LYS A 92 -12.22 -1.04 -23.91
N ARG A 93 -11.92 -2.35 -23.89
CA ARG A 93 -10.74 -2.93 -23.20
C ARG A 93 -9.45 -2.13 -23.42
N GLN A 94 -9.17 -1.78 -24.67
CA GLN A 94 -7.95 -1.05 -25.03
C GLN A 94 -7.93 0.35 -24.43
N SER A 95 -9.06 1.07 -24.46
CA SER A 95 -9.18 2.41 -23.88
C SER A 95 -9.04 2.40 -22.35
N ALA A 96 -9.61 1.39 -21.67
CA ALA A 96 -9.42 1.21 -20.24
C ALA A 96 -7.94 0.95 -19.90
N HIS A 97 -7.29 0.05 -20.65
CA HIS A 97 -5.87 -0.23 -20.45
C HIS A 97 -5.00 1.01 -20.70
N GLU A 98 -5.18 1.71 -21.81
CA GLU A 98 -4.41 2.92 -22.13
C GLU A 98 -4.58 4.01 -21.07
N LYS A 99 -5.80 4.20 -20.56
CA LYS A 99 -6.10 5.22 -19.57
C LYS A 99 -5.47 4.95 -18.20
N TYR A 100 -5.41 3.69 -17.76
CA TYR A 100 -5.03 3.36 -16.37
C TYR A 100 -3.73 2.56 -16.24
N ARG A 101 -3.08 2.14 -17.32
CA ARG A 101 -1.84 1.34 -17.26
C ARG A 101 -0.74 2.03 -16.45
N ASP A 102 -0.61 3.35 -16.57
CA ASP A 102 0.47 4.10 -15.93
C ASP A 102 0.23 4.18 -14.42
N ALA A 103 -1.02 4.42 -13.99
CA ALA A 103 -1.41 4.39 -12.57
C ALA A 103 -1.23 2.99 -11.94
N VAL A 104 -1.53 1.92 -12.69
CA VAL A 104 -1.33 0.54 -12.22
C VAL A 104 0.17 0.20 -12.15
N ALA A 105 0.97 0.62 -13.13
CA ALA A 105 2.41 0.42 -13.13
C ALA A 105 3.08 1.20 -11.99
N GLU A 106 2.66 2.45 -11.78
CA GLU A 106 3.11 3.31 -10.68
C GLU A 106 2.81 2.67 -9.33
N TRP A 107 1.60 2.13 -9.13
CA TRP A 107 1.26 1.40 -7.92
C TRP A 107 2.17 0.19 -7.67
N GLN A 108 2.44 -0.63 -8.70
CA GLN A 108 3.32 -1.80 -8.55
C GLN A 108 4.74 -1.38 -8.17
N LEU A 109 5.24 -0.30 -8.77
CA LEU A 109 6.53 0.24 -8.45
C LEU A 109 6.56 0.84 -7.03
N ALA A 110 5.51 1.56 -6.62
CA ALA A 110 5.38 2.15 -5.29
C ALA A 110 5.33 1.10 -4.16
N LEU A 111 4.80 -0.10 -4.43
CA LEU A 111 4.87 -1.22 -3.49
C LEU A 111 6.31 -1.68 -3.20
N GLN A 112 7.22 -1.51 -4.18
CA GLN A 112 8.64 -1.84 -4.08
C GLN A 112 9.46 -0.64 -3.58
N GLU A 113 9.12 0.55 -4.06
CA GLU A 113 9.73 1.85 -3.76
C GLU A 113 8.70 2.80 -3.12
N PRO A 114 8.43 2.68 -1.81
CA PRO A 114 7.36 3.45 -1.17
C PRO A 114 7.60 4.95 -1.08
N HIS A 115 8.85 5.38 -1.27
CA HIS A 115 9.25 6.78 -1.23
C HIS A 115 9.86 7.18 -2.56
N TYR A 116 9.63 8.41 -2.98
CA TYR A 116 10.37 8.98 -4.09
C TYR A 116 11.87 9.05 -3.77
N PRO A 117 12.74 9.00 -4.79
CA PRO A 117 14.15 9.31 -4.61
C PRO A 117 14.31 10.67 -3.91
N ALA A 118 15.25 10.77 -2.97
CA ALA A 118 15.50 12.04 -2.30
C ALA A 118 15.94 13.08 -3.33
N PRO A 119 15.29 14.26 -3.41
CA PRO A 119 15.81 15.37 -4.19
C PRO A 119 17.19 15.76 -3.67
N SER A 120 18.08 16.20 -4.56
CA SER A 120 19.40 16.72 -4.14
C SER A 120 19.22 17.85 -3.12
N GLY A 121 19.72 17.65 -1.89
CA GLY A 121 19.67 18.65 -0.82
C GLY A 121 18.44 18.64 0.09
N ALA A 122 17.49 17.71 -0.09
CA ALA A 122 16.33 17.58 0.80
C ALA A 122 16.44 16.33 1.71
N PRO A 123 16.31 16.47 3.04
CA PRO A 123 16.43 15.34 3.97
C PRO A 123 15.21 14.41 3.98
N VAL A 124 14.06 14.85 3.49
CA VAL A 124 12.79 14.09 3.54
C VAL A 124 12.40 13.61 2.15
N ARG A 125 12.12 12.30 2.04
CA ARG A 125 11.57 11.68 0.83
C ARG A 125 10.04 11.71 0.90
N GLY A 126 9.40 12.25 -0.12
CA GLY A 126 7.94 12.18 -0.25
C GLY A 126 7.47 10.73 -0.42
N LEU A 127 6.29 10.40 0.10
CA LEU A 127 5.68 9.10 -0.12
C LEU A 127 5.20 8.98 -1.57
N ARG A 128 5.63 7.89 -2.22
CA ARG A 128 5.18 7.46 -3.53
C ARG A 128 4.00 6.51 -3.41
N LEU A 129 4.06 5.63 -2.42
CA LEU A 129 2.94 4.75 -2.08
C LEU A 129 1.89 5.53 -1.30
N HIS A 130 0.61 5.24 -1.57
CA HIS A 130 -0.51 5.83 -0.85
C HIS A 130 -0.36 5.63 0.67
N GLU A 131 -0.65 6.65 1.48
CA GLU A 131 -0.44 6.62 2.94
C GLU A 131 -1.12 5.41 3.59
N ALA A 132 -2.39 5.16 3.26
CA ALA A 132 -3.13 4.01 3.78
C ALA A 132 -2.56 2.64 3.40
N ALA A 133 -1.77 2.56 2.32
CA ALA A 133 -1.06 1.33 1.94
C ALA A 133 0.36 1.28 2.54
N TYR A 134 0.94 2.43 2.87
CA TYR A 134 2.23 2.52 3.54
C TYR A 134 2.14 2.18 5.03
N ALA A 135 1.10 2.65 5.73
CA ALA A 135 0.83 2.41 7.14
C ALA A 135 -0.54 1.73 7.35
N PRO A 136 -0.73 0.49 6.85
CA PRO A 136 -2.04 -0.15 6.75
C PRO A 136 -2.71 -0.41 8.09
N THR A 137 -1.97 -0.68 9.16
CA THR A 137 -2.57 -0.91 10.48
C THR A 137 -3.15 0.39 11.04
N THR A 138 -2.41 1.49 10.96
CA THR A 138 -2.87 2.81 11.41
C THR A 138 -4.07 3.27 10.57
N ALA A 139 -3.96 3.18 9.25
CA ALA A 139 -5.04 3.59 8.35
C ALA A 139 -6.30 2.74 8.52
N GLY A 140 -6.15 1.43 8.68
CA GLY A 140 -7.26 0.52 8.96
C GLY A 140 -8.02 0.89 10.24
N ALA A 141 -7.30 1.19 11.32
CA ALA A 141 -7.93 1.62 12.59
C ALA A 141 -8.68 2.95 12.44
N ARG A 142 -8.11 3.93 11.71
CA ARG A 142 -8.81 5.20 11.41
C ARG A 142 -10.09 4.95 10.61
N LEU A 143 -10.03 4.06 9.62
CA LEU A 143 -11.16 3.73 8.76
C LEU A 143 -12.27 2.98 9.50
N ASP A 144 -11.92 2.04 10.37
CA ASP A 144 -12.89 1.37 11.26
C ASP A 144 -13.60 2.42 12.14
N ALA A 145 -12.86 3.32 12.77
CA ALA A 145 -13.42 4.39 13.60
C ALA A 145 -14.34 5.32 12.80
N TRP A 146 -13.92 5.72 11.59
CA TRP A 146 -14.74 6.57 10.73
C TRP A 146 -16.08 5.92 10.37
N VAL A 147 -16.08 4.63 10.02
CA VAL A 147 -17.30 3.89 9.69
C VAL A 147 -18.24 3.81 10.89
N HIS A 148 -17.72 3.58 12.09
CA HIS A 148 -18.52 3.58 13.33
C HIS A 148 -19.23 4.91 13.57
N GLU A 149 -18.53 6.01 13.35
CA GLU A 149 -19.07 7.36 13.54
C GLU A 149 -20.14 7.70 12.48
N HIS A 150 -19.87 7.39 11.21
CA HIS A 150 -20.62 7.93 10.08
C HIS A 150 -21.67 6.97 9.49
N ILE A 151 -21.58 5.65 9.74
CA ILE A 151 -22.48 4.65 9.15
C ILE A 151 -23.23 3.91 10.28
N PRO A 152 -24.45 4.36 10.64
CA PRO A 152 -25.20 3.76 11.75
C PRO A 152 -25.41 2.25 11.65
N ALA A 153 -25.54 1.72 10.44
CA ALA A 153 -25.73 0.29 10.19
C ALA A 153 -24.51 -0.59 10.53
N GLN A 154 -23.34 0.00 10.75
CA GLN A 154 -22.09 -0.72 11.00
C GLN A 154 -21.56 -0.55 12.44
N ARG A 155 -22.28 0.17 13.31
CA ARG A 155 -21.83 0.48 14.68
C ARG A 155 -21.56 -0.73 15.58
N GLU A 156 -22.24 -1.83 15.31
CA GLU A 156 -22.09 -3.08 16.07
C GLU A 156 -21.00 -4.00 15.49
N THR A 157 -20.54 -3.73 14.27
CA THR A 157 -19.48 -4.49 13.62
C THR A 157 -18.13 -4.06 14.16
N GLU A 158 -17.42 -4.89 14.94
CA GLU A 158 -16.16 -4.50 15.61
C GLU A 158 -15.11 -3.92 14.64
N HIS A 159 -14.90 -4.59 13.51
CA HIS A 159 -13.89 -4.24 12.50
C HIS A 159 -14.51 -4.13 11.09
N PRO A 160 -15.30 -3.08 10.79
CA PRO A 160 -16.10 -3.01 9.57
C PRO A 160 -15.27 -2.86 8.29
N VAL A 161 -14.03 -2.39 8.39
CA VAL A 161 -13.08 -2.27 7.27
C VAL A 161 -11.99 -3.33 7.39
N THR A 162 -11.34 -3.46 8.54
CA THR A 162 -10.18 -4.35 8.68
C THR A 162 -10.53 -5.83 8.79
N GLY A 163 -11.71 -6.17 9.32
CA GLY A 163 -12.13 -7.55 9.59
C GLY A 163 -12.40 -8.42 8.35
N HIS A 164 -12.50 -7.79 7.17
CA HIS A 164 -12.80 -8.46 5.91
C HIS A 164 -11.74 -8.22 4.82
N LEU A 165 -10.55 -7.77 5.21
CA LEU A 165 -9.45 -7.63 4.25
C LEU A 165 -9.00 -8.99 3.73
N PRO A 166 -8.64 -9.11 2.43
CA PRO A 166 -8.11 -10.35 1.87
C PRO A 166 -6.85 -10.81 2.60
N ALA A 167 -6.89 -12.02 3.15
CA ALA A 167 -5.77 -12.61 3.88
C ALA A 167 -4.54 -12.79 2.99
N LEU A 168 -3.36 -12.52 3.54
CA LEU A 168 -2.09 -12.79 2.88
C LEU A 168 -1.78 -14.29 3.00
N SER A 169 -1.71 -14.98 1.86
CA SER A 169 -1.25 -16.38 1.85
C SER A 169 0.27 -16.46 1.93
N THR A 170 0.82 -17.55 2.50
CA THR A 170 2.26 -17.82 2.54
C THR A 170 2.90 -17.77 1.14
N ALA A 171 2.20 -18.23 0.11
CA ALA A 171 2.68 -18.19 -1.27
C ALA A 171 2.72 -16.76 -1.83
N GLU A 172 1.69 -15.96 -1.59
CA GLU A 172 1.66 -14.55 -2.00
C GLU A 172 2.75 -13.75 -1.29
N GLU A 173 2.93 -13.97 0.01
CA GLU A 173 4.00 -13.34 0.79
C GLU A 173 5.38 -13.66 0.22
N MET A 174 5.61 -14.91 -0.21
CA MET A 174 6.87 -15.31 -0.83
C MET A 174 7.09 -14.58 -2.15
N VAL A 175 6.05 -14.49 -3.00
CA VAL A 175 6.13 -13.73 -4.26
C VAL A 175 6.47 -12.26 -3.99
N GLN A 176 5.84 -11.62 -2.98
CA GLN A 176 6.14 -10.24 -2.64
C GLN A 176 7.59 -10.04 -2.18
N VAL A 177 8.11 -10.96 -1.35
CA VAL A 177 9.50 -10.93 -0.88
C VAL A 177 10.48 -11.14 -2.04
N LEU A 178 10.22 -12.09 -2.94
CA LEU A 178 11.06 -12.34 -4.10
C LEU A 178 11.05 -11.17 -5.09
N ASP A 179 9.90 -10.55 -5.33
CA ASP A 179 9.80 -9.34 -6.15
C ASP A 179 10.63 -8.19 -5.55
N ALA A 180 10.58 -8.00 -4.24
CA ALA A 180 11.38 -6.99 -3.55
C ALA A 180 12.89 -7.27 -3.66
N LEU A 181 13.33 -8.53 -3.53
CA LEU A 181 14.73 -8.90 -3.76
C LEU A 181 15.15 -8.68 -5.21
N ASN A 182 14.35 -9.10 -6.18
CA ASN A 182 14.62 -8.90 -7.59
C ASN A 182 14.73 -7.42 -7.95
N HIS A 183 13.88 -6.59 -7.36
CA HIS A 183 13.96 -5.15 -7.51
C HIS A 183 15.27 -4.58 -6.95
N LEU A 184 15.65 -4.94 -5.72
CA LEU A 184 16.90 -4.51 -5.09
C LEU A 184 18.15 -4.92 -5.89
N TYR A 185 18.16 -6.11 -6.49
CA TYR A 185 19.29 -6.58 -7.31
C TYR A 185 19.20 -6.18 -8.78
N GLY A 186 18.06 -5.65 -9.24
CA GLY A 186 17.81 -5.31 -10.63
C GLY A 186 18.49 -4.02 -11.08
N ASP A 187 18.70 -3.07 -10.16
CA ASP A 187 19.45 -1.85 -10.46
C ASP A 187 20.96 -2.11 -10.34
N SER A 188 21.60 -2.48 -11.45
CA SER A 188 23.04 -2.70 -11.52
C SER A 188 23.89 -1.43 -11.34
N ARG A 189 23.27 -0.24 -11.33
CA ARG A 189 23.97 1.05 -11.27
C ARG A 189 24.15 1.57 -9.85
N THR A 190 23.29 1.13 -8.93
CA THR A 190 23.33 1.57 -7.53
C THR A 190 23.45 0.35 -6.63
N PRO A 191 24.51 0.23 -5.82
CA PRO A 191 24.59 -0.84 -4.83
C PRO A 191 23.35 -0.77 -3.92
N PRO A 192 22.57 -1.86 -3.78
CA PRO A 192 21.37 -1.84 -2.98
C PRO A 192 21.71 -1.58 -1.50
N ASP A 193 20.93 -0.70 -0.86
CA ASP A 193 21.10 -0.34 0.56
C ASP A 193 21.18 -1.61 1.43
N PRO A 194 22.31 -1.84 2.12
CA PRO A 194 22.48 -3.01 2.98
C PRO A 194 21.38 -3.17 4.04
N LYS A 195 20.84 -2.07 4.59
CA LYS A 195 19.75 -2.12 5.57
C LYS A 195 18.45 -2.62 4.94
N ALA A 196 18.09 -2.08 3.78
CA ALA A 196 16.92 -2.54 3.04
C ALA A 196 17.03 -4.02 2.64
N ARG A 197 18.22 -4.47 2.20
CA ARG A 197 18.48 -5.87 1.87
C ARG A 197 18.32 -6.79 3.08
N ALA A 198 18.92 -6.42 4.22
CA ALA A 198 18.85 -7.20 5.44
C ALA A 198 17.38 -7.44 5.84
N ARG A 199 16.55 -6.38 5.84
CA ARG A 199 15.12 -6.46 6.18
C ARG A 199 14.33 -7.45 5.30
N VAL A 200 14.52 -7.38 3.98
CA VAL A 200 13.80 -8.29 3.06
C VAL A 200 14.28 -9.74 3.24
N ILE A 201 15.57 -9.96 3.51
CA ILE A 201 16.14 -11.30 3.74
C ILE A 201 15.67 -11.88 5.09
N GLU A 202 15.56 -11.07 6.14
CA GLU A 202 14.95 -11.49 7.41
C GLU A 202 13.51 -11.94 7.22
N ARG A 203 12.73 -11.20 6.42
CA ARG A 203 11.36 -11.60 6.11
C ARG A 203 11.32 -12.90 5.33
N LYS A 204 12.23 -13.09 4.37
CA LYS A 204 12.40 -14.36 3.64
C LYS A 204 12.68 -15.52 4.61
N ALA A 205 13.59 -15.33 5.58
CA ALA A 205 13.92 -16.35 6.56
C ALA A 205 12.70 -16.74 7.41
N ALA A 206 11.98 -15.75 7.96
CA ALA A 206 10.79 -15.99 8.77
C ALA A 206 9.71 -16.75 7.97
N LEU A 207 9.58 -16.46 6.68
CA LEU A 207 8.63 -17.15 5.81
C LEU A 207 9.05 -18.58 5.50
N LEU A 208 10.35 -18.83 5.28
CA LEU A 208 10.89 -20.16 5.08
C LEU A 208 10.75 -21.03 6.34
N ASP A 209 10.94 -20.47 7.53
CA ASP A 209 10.67 -21.15 8.80
C ASP A 209 9.18 -21.56 8.89
N ARG A 210 8.26 -20.67 8.49
CA ARG A 210 6.82 -20.99 8.43
C ARG A 210 6.51 -22.11 7.44
N ILE A 211 7.08 -22.06 6.23
CA ILE A 211 6.92 -23.11 5.20
C ILE A 211 7.46 -24.45 5.70
N ALA A 212 8.60 -24.46 6.39
CA ALA A 212 9.17 -25.67 6.95
C ALA A 212 8.21 -26.36 7.92
N VAL A 213 7.53 -25.58 8.78
CA VAL A 213 6.55 -26.07 9.74
C VAL A 213 5.24 -26.48 9.06
N GLU A 214 4.63 -25.60 8.27
CA GLU A 214 3.31 -25.81 7.66
C GLU A 214 3.30 -26.93 6.63
N GLN A 215 4.38 -27.06 5.85
CA GLN A 215 4.47 -27.99 4.73
C GLN A 215 5.42 -29.17 4.98
N GLY A 216 6.03 -29.25 6.17
CA GLY A 216 6.94 -30.33 6.54
C GLY A 216 8.20 -30.41 5.65
N ARG A 217 8.73 -29.26 5.22
CA ARG A 217 9.89 -29.18 4.30
C ARG A 217 11.18 -28.84 5.05
N PRO A 218 12.02 -29.82 5.42
CA PRO A 218 13.25 -29.56 6.19
C PRO A 218 14.29 -28.74 5.41
N GLU A 219 14.29 -28.83 4.08
CA GLU A 219 15.10 -27.99 3.19
C GLU A 219 14.79 -26.49 3.36
N ALA A 220 13.54 -26.12 3.66
CA ALA A 220 13.17 -24.73 3.90
C ALA A 220 13.78 -24.20 5.21
N ALA A 221 13.92 -25.04 6.24
CA ALA A 221 14.57 -24.66 7.49
C ALA A 221 16.07 -24.38 7.28
N GLN A 222 16.75 -25.18 6.46
CA GLN A 222 18.15 -24.94 6.09
C GLN A 222 18.30 -23.60 5.33
N GLN A 223 17.43 -23.35 4.35
CA GLN A 223 17.42 -22.08 3.62
C GLN A 223 17.08 -20.88 4.53
N ALA A 224 16.27 -21.06 5.56
CA ALA A 224 15.98 -20.02 6.55
C ALA A 224 17.22 -19.68 7.38
N GLU A 225 18.00 -20.67 7.81
CA GLU A 225 19.27 -20.45 8.49
C GLU A 225 20.29 -19.70 7.62
N GLU A 226 20.42 -20.09 6.36
CA GLU A 226 21.28 -19.39 5.39
C GLU A 226 20.84 -17.94 5.20
N ALA A 227 19.54 -17.69 5.07
CA ALA A 227 18.99 -16.35 4.95
C ALA A 227 19.26 -15.52 6.21
N ARG A 228 19.10 -16.08 7.42
CA ARG A 228 19.44 -15.39 8.69
C ARG A 228 20.93 -15.04 8.77
N ALA A 229 21.80 -15.95 8.38
CA ALA A 229 23.24 -15.70 8.34
C ALA A 229 23.60 -14.54 7.38
N LEU A 230 22.97 -14.51 6.20
CA LEU A 230 23.17 -13.43 5.23
C LEU A 230 22.63 -12.09 5.73
N ALA A 231 21.45 -12.06 6.37
CA ALA A 231 20.91 -10.84 6.96
C ALA A 231 21.84 -10.28 8.06
N ALA A 232 22.38 -11.15 8.92
CA ALA A 232 23.33 -10.75 9.95
C ALA A 232 24.62 -10.14 9.37
N GLN A 233 25.12 -10.69 8.26
CA GLN A 233 26.26 -10.11 7.53
C GLN A 233 25.94 -8.71 7.00
N LEU A 234 24.76 -8.53 6.37
CA LEU A 234 24.34 -7.24 5.82
C LEU A 234 24.14 -6.17 6.89
N HIS A 235 23.62 -6.53 8.07
CA HIS A 235 23.57 -5.62 9.22
C HIS A 235 24.95 -5.22 9.71
N ALA A 236 25.90 -6.15 9.76
CA ALA A 236 27.27 -5.86 10.13
C ALA A 236 27.95 -4.92 9.12
N GLU A 237 27.72 -5.11 7.82
CA GLU A 237 28.17 -4.20 6.76
C GLU A 237 27.54 -2.81 6.90
N ALA A 238 26.22 -2.73 7.13
CA ALA A 238 25.50 -1.48 7.32
C ALA A 238 25.99 -0.68 8.54
N ALA A 239 26.46 -1.37 9.58
CA ALA A 239 27.01 -0.74 10.79
C ALA A 239 28.47 -0.26 10.61
N GLN A 240 29.18 -0.76 9.60
CA GLN A 240 30.57 -0.40 9.30
C GLN A 240 30.70 0.68 8.21
N ALA A 241 29.64 0.96 7.47
CA ALA A 241 29.61 2.05 6.50
C ALA A 241 29.56 3.41 7.22
N PRO A 242 30.53 4.33 7.00
CA PRO A 242 30.46 5.68 7.54
C PRO A 242 29.33 6.49 6.88
N ASP A 243 28.63 7.30 7.68
CA ASP A 243 27.57 8.25 7.25
C ASP A 243 28.08 9.28 6.21
#